data_AF-A0A7Y1TAV1-F1
#
_entry.id   AF-A0A7Y1TAV1-F1
#
_cell.length_a   1.000
_cell.length_b   1.000
_cell.length_c   1.000
_cell.angle_alpha   90.00
_cell.angle_beta   90.00
_cell.angle_gamma   90.00
#
_symmetry.space_group_name_H-M   'P 1'
#
loop_
_entity.id
_entity.type
_entity.pdbx_description
1 polymer ?
#
loop_
_entity_poly.entity_id
_entity_poly.type
_entity_poly.pdbx_seq_one_letter_code
_entity_poly.pdbx_strand_id
1 'polypeptide(L)'
;METRLVDFLMRWRNWLALACIILSALLAVGMQKLYFQSSYKVFFTEEDPQRIAHESQMEEYARSEDEIILLSFSGSKVFDKKNLATLQRATEMAWNMPYATRVDSLTNYQYSRASDDELI
;
A
#
# COMPACT_ATOMS: atom_id res chain seq x y z
N MET A 1 0.54 7.83 -55.43
CA MET A 1 0.80 8.64 -54.21
C MET A 1 1.53 7.79 -53.16
N GLU A 2 1.14 6.53 -52.98
CA GLU A 2 1.76 5.58 -52.05
C GLU A 2 3.26 5.32 -52.32
N THR A 3 3.66 5.17 -53.59
CA THR A 3 5.07 4.92 -53.96
C THR A 3 6.01 6.06 -53.55
N ARG A 4 5.58 7.32 -53.67
CA ARG A 4 6.38 8.49 -53.26
C ARG A 4 6.66 8.53 -51.76
N LEU A 5 5.72 8.04 -50.96
CA LEU A 5 5.84 8.03 -49.50
C LEU A 5 6.80 6.92 -49.06
N VAL A 6 6.69 5.75 -49.68
CA VAL A 6 7.62 4.62 -49.48
C VAL A 6 9.05 5.00 -49.89
N ASP A 7 9.23 5.62 -51.06
CA ASP A 7 10.55 6.07 -51.53
C ASP A 7 11.18 7.12 -50.60
N PHE A 8 10.36 8.03 -50.05
CA PHE A 8 10.79 9.01 -49.06
C PHE A 8 11.23 8.35 -47.74
N LEU A 9 10.42 7.43 -47.21
CA LEU A 9 10.74 6.67 -46.00
C LEU A 9 12.00 5.83 -46.16
N MET A 10 12.19 5.18 -47.31
CA MET A 10 13.38 4.37 -47.59
C MET A 10 14.65 5.22 -47.74
N ARG A 11 14.55 6.39 -48.39
CA ARG A 11 15.68 7.30 -48.57
C ARG A 11 16.18 7.91 -47.26
N TRP A 12 15.27 8.20 -46.32
CA TRP A 12 15.60 8.83 -45.04
C TRP A 12 15.56 7.87 -43.84
N ARG A 13 15.55 6.55 -44.09
CA ARG A 13 15.28 5.53 -43.04
C ARG A 13 16.09 5.72 -41.76
N ASN A 14 17.38 6.02 -41.88
CA ASN A 14 18.27 6.13 -40.73
C ASN A 14 17.99 7.39 -39.91
N TRP A 15 17.65 8.50 -40.57
CA TRP A 15 17.26 9.76 -39.91
C TRP A 15 15.90 9.63 -39.23
N LEU A 16 14.95 8.96 -39.87
CA LEU A 16 13.63 8.68 -39.28
C LEU A 16 13.75 7.73 -38.09
N ALA A 17 14.60 6.70 -38.17
CA ALA A 17 14.87 5.80 -37.05
C ALA A 17 15.50 6.56 -35.87
N LEU A 18 16.49 7.42 -36.14
CA LEU A 18 17.10 8.26 -35.11
C LEU A 18 16.09 9.23 -34.50
N ALA A 19 15.25 9.87 -35.32
CA ALA A 19 14.19 10.75 -34.85
C ALA A 19 13.17 10.00 -33.97
N CYS A 20 12.81 8.77 -34.32
CA CYS A 20 11.94 7.94 -33.49
C CYS A 20 12.60 7.61 -32.15
N ILE A 21 13.88 7.22 -32.14
CA ILE A 21 14.62 6.94 -30.90
C ILE A 21 14.69 8.18 -30.01
N ILE A 22 15.01 9.35 -30.59
CA ILE A 22 15.05 10.61 -29.85
C ILE A 22 13.66 10.96 -29.30
N LEU A 23 12.61 10.80 -30.11
CA LEU A 23 11.23 11.06 -29.68
C LEU A 23 10.81 10.11 -28.54
N SER A 24 11.13 8.81 -28.64
CA SER A 24 10.89 7.85 -27.57
C SER A 24 11.65 8.22 -26.30
N ALA A 25 12.91 8.64 -26.41
CA ALA A 25 13.70 9.09 -25.26
C ALA A 25 13.10 10.34 -24.62
N LEU A 26 12.64 11.31 -25.42
CA LEU A 26 11.98 12.52 -24.92
C LEU A 26 10.66 12.20 -24.20
N LEU A 27 9.85 11.28 -24.72
CA LEU A 27 8.62 10.82 -24.05
C LEU A 27 8.94 10.05 -22.77
N ALA A 28 10.01 9.26 -22.76
CA ALA A 28 10.48 8.53 -21.59
C ALA A 28 10.94 9.44 -20.44
N VAL A 29 11.29 10.71 -20.70
CA VAL A 29 11.59 11.70 -19.63
C VAL A 29 10.43 11.85 -18.66
N GLY A 30 9.18 11.63 -19.09
CA GLY A 30 8.01 11.63 -18.21
C GLY A 30 7.98 10.48 -17.20
N MET A 31 8.68 9.38 -17.46
CA MET A 31 8.71 8.20 -16.58
C MET A 31 9.33 8.50 -15.22
N GLN A 32 10.19 9.52 -15.11
CA GLN A 32 10.77 9.93 -13.82
C GLN A 32 9.71 10.45 -12.82
N LYS A 33 8.51 10.81 -13.29
CA LYS A 33 7.40 11.26 -12.47
C LYS A 33 6.40 10.15 -12.14
N LEU A 34 6.62 8.94 -12.64
CA LEU A 34 5.80 7.79 -12.27
C LEU A 34 6.01 7.51 -10.79
N TYR A 35 4.90 7.52 -10.04
CA TYR A 35 4.86 7.11 -8.65
C TYR A 35 3.87 5.96 -8.51
N PHE A 36 4.13 5.10 -7.54
CA PHE A 36 3.21 4.03 -7.20
C PHE A 36 2.10 4.61 -6.31
N GLN A 37 0.84 4.47 -6.76
CA GLN A 37 -0.33 4.81 -5.95
C GLN A 37 -0.89 3.53 -5.32
N SER A 38 -0.66 3.34 -4.02
CA SER A 38 -1.17 2.19 -3.24
C SER A 38 -2.52 2.45 -2.61
N SER A 39 -2.98 3.70 -2.55
CA SER A 39 -4.22 4.05 -1.88
C SER A 39 -5.44 3.63 -2.71
N TYR A 40 -6.35 2.89 -2.09
CA TYR A 40 -7.65 2.55 -2.67
C TYR A 40 -8.48 3.80 -3.02
N LYS A 41 -8.17 4.96 -2.41
CA LYS A 41 -8.88 6.22 -2.65
C LYS A 41 -8.86 6.68 -4.10
N VAL A 42 -7.89 6.23 -4.90
CA VAL A 42 -7.79 6.58 -6.33
C VAL A 42 -8.98 6.12 -7.16
N PHE A 43 -9.74 5.12 -6.69
CA PHE A 43 -10.93 4.63 -7.36
C PHE A 43 -12.18 5.49 -7.10
N PHE A 44 -12.10 6.47 -6.19
CA PHE A 44 -13.21 7.33 -5.81
C PHE A 44 -12.90 8.78 -6.18
N THR A 45 -13.86 9.48 -6.79
CA THR A 45 -13.72 10.89 -7.14
C THR A 45 -13.67 11.75 -5.89
N GLU A 46 -13.08 12.94 -5.99
CA GLU A 46 -12.96 13.80 -4.81
C GLU A 46 -14.31 14.23 -4.22
N GLU A 47 -15.30 14.39 -5.08
CA GLU A 47 -16.66 14.82 -4.76
C GLU A 47 -17.60 13.65 -4.39
N ASP A 48 -17.09 12.42 -4.28
CA ASP A 48 -17.91 11.26 -3.94
C ASP A 48 -18.51 11.41 -2.52
N PRO A 49 -19.84 11.44 -2.36
CA PRO A 49 -20.48 11.60 -1.06
C PRO A 49 -20.13 10.50 -0.05
N GLN A 50 -19.92 9.27 -0.51
CA GLN A 50 -19.53 8.14 0.34
C GLN A 50 -18.09 8.30 0.84
N ARG A 51 -17.20 8.77 -0.04
CA ARG A 51 -15.81 9.07 0.34
C ARG A 51 -15.75 10.16 1.40
N ILE A 52 -16.51 11.24 1.22
CA ILE A 52 -16.59 12.35 2.17
C ILE A 52 -17.15 11.88 3.52
N ALA A 53 -18.26 11.13 3.51
CA ALA A 53 -18.86 10.62 4.74
C ALA A 53 -17.96 9.62 5.48
N HIS A 54 -17.14 8.85 4.75
CA HIS A 54 -16.16 7.94 5.35
C HIS A 54 -14.98 8.72 5.96
N GLU A 55 -14.46 9.72 5.26
CA GLU A 55 -13.37 10.57 5.76
C GLU A 55 -13.80 11.38 6.98
N SER A 56 -15.02 11.93 7.01
CA SER A 56 -15.53 12.66 8.17
C SER A 56 -15.65 11.77 9.40
N GLN A 57 -16.07 10.51 9.24
CA GLN A 57 -16.12 9.54 10.34
C GLN A 57 -14.72 9.24 10.89
N MET A 58 -13.73 9.04 10.02
CA MET A 58 -12.36 8.78 10.43
C MET A 58 -11.71 10.00 11.12
N GLU A 59 -12.06 11.22 10.67
CA GLU A 59 -11.58 12.46 11.28
C GLU A 59 -12.19 12.69 12.68
N GLU A 60 -13.46 12.32 12.88
CA GLU A 60 -14.17 12.52 14.14
C GLU A 60 -13.90 11.43 15.20
N TYR A 61 -13.88 10.15 14.81
CA TYR A 61 -13.88 9.02 15.75
C TYR A 61 -12.58 8.20 15.79
N ALA A 62 -11.56 8.62 15.04
CA ALA A 62 -10.27 7.97 14.78
C ALA A 62 -10.20 7.17 13.47
N ARG A 63 -9.01 7.21 12.88
CA ARG A 63 -8.67 6.55 11.62
C ARG A 63 -8.63 5.03 11.82
N SER A 64 -9.38 4.31 10.99
CA SER A 64 -9.49 2.84 10.99
C SER A 64 -8.61 2.17 9.93
N GLU A 65 -7.44 2.74 9.66
CA GLU A 65 -6.47 2.14 8.74
C GLU A 65 -5.57 1.17 9.52
N ASP A 66 -5.75 -0.12 9.27
CA ASP A 66 -5.01 -1.19 9.93
C ASP A 66 -3.81 -1.65 9.08
N GLU A 67 -2.66 -1.83 9.73
CA GLU A 67 -1.48 -2.46 9.14
C GLU A 67 -1.29 -3.87 9.71
N ILE A 68 -1.17 -4.88 8.84
CA ILE A 68 -1.11 -6.28 9.23
C ILE A 68 0.33 -6.81 9.15
N ILE A 69 0.86 -7.26 10.29
CA ILE A 69 2.15 -7.94 10.37
C ILE A 69 1.91 -9.45 10.46
N LEU A 70 2.35 -10.20 9.43
CA LEU A 70 2.26 -11.65 9.40
C LEU A 70 3.57 -12.30 9.84
N LEU A 71 3.53 -13.10 10.91
CA LEU A 71 4.65 -13.92 11.36
C LEU A 71 4.41 -15.40 11.02
N SER A 72 5.30 -15.98 10.22
CA SER A 72 5.30 -17.41 9.92
C SER A 72 6.44 -18.11 10.67
N PHE A 73 6.11 -19.14 11.45
CA PHE A 73 7.09 -19.93 12.19
C PHE A 73 7.36 -21.26 11.49
N SER A 74 8.63 -21.67 11.44
CA SER A 74 9.01 -22.99 10.92
C SER A 74 8.74 -24.08 11.96
N GLY A 75 7.94 -25.09 11.61
CA GLY A 75 7.59 -26.21 12.49
C GLY A 75 6.09 -26.54 12.47
N SER A 76 5.69 -27.54 13.26
CA SER A 76 4.29 -28.02 13.28
C SER A 76 3.37 -27.30 14.27
N LYS A 77 3.91 -26.49 15.21
CA LYS A 77 3.13 -25.85 16.27
C LYS A 77 3.39 -24.34 16.33
N VAL A 78 2.38 -23.57 15.93
CA VAL A 78 2.39 -22.10 16.05
C VAL A 78 2.34 -21.66 17.52
N PHE A 79 1.54 -22.34 18.35
CA PHE A 79 1.33 -22.03 19.76
C PHE A 79 2.36 -22.70 20.69
N ASP A 80 3.65 -22.64 20.36
CA ASP A 80 4.70 -23.02 21.30
C ASP A 80 5.21 -21.81 22.09
N LYS A 81 5.84 -22.07 23.24
CA LYS A 81 6.33 -21.02 24.14
C LYS A 81 7.33 -20.06 23.47
N LYS A 82 8.17 -20.56 22.56
CA LYS A 82 9.21 -19.77 21.89
C LYS A 82 8.59 -18.84 20.83
N ASN A 83 7.63 -19.34 20.07
CA ASN A 83 6.92 -18.60 19.03
C ASN A 83 6.04 -17.52 19.66
N LEU A 84 5.29 -17.85 20.72
CA LEU A 84 4.50 -16.86 21.46
C LEU A 84 5.37 -15.78 22.12
N ALA A 85 6.52 -16.14 22.69
CA ALA A 85 7.47 -15.15 23.22
C ALA A 85 8.05 -14.23 22.12
N THR A 86 8.16 -14.74 20.89
CA THR A 86 8.59 -13.93 19.74
C THR A 86 7.47 -13.00 19.27
N LEU A 87 6.22 -13.49 19.22
CA LEU A 87 5.04 -12.68 18.93
C LEU A 87 4.83 -11.56 19.95
N GLN A 88 5.02 -11.86 21.24
CA GLN A 88 4.96 -10.85 22.31
C GLN A 88 6.00 -9.74 22.09
N ARG A 89 7.27 -10.11 21.85
CA ARG A 89 8.33 -9.13 21.54
C ARG A 89 8.01 -8.29 20.30
N ALA A 90 7.48 -8.92 19.25
CA ALA A 90 7.05 -8.18 18.06
C ALA A 90 5.90 -7.21 18.37
N THR A 91 4.96 -7.60 19.23
CA THR A 91 3.87 -6.73 19.71
C THR A 91 4.41 -5.54 20.49
N GLU A 92 5.35 -5.76 21.42
CA GLU A 92 6.02 -4.69 22.18
C GLU A 92 6.78 -3.72 21.27
N MET A 93 7.43 -4.23 20.22
CA MET A 93 8.09 -3.38 19.22
C MET A 93 7.08 -2.57 18.40
N ALA A 94 5.96 -3.16 18.01
CA ALA A 94 4.92 -2.50 17.22
C ALA A 94 4.32 -1.29 17.95
N TRP A 95 4.23 -1.32 19.28
CA TRP A 95 3.81 -0.15 20.08
C TRP A 95 4.73 1.07 19.93
N ASN A 96 5.97 0.88 19.51
CA ASN A 96 6.92 1.98 19.27
C ASN A 96 6.85 2.52 17.83
N MET A 97 5.94 2.00 16.99
CA MET A 97 5.76 2.51 15.63
C MET A 97 5.13 3.92 15.65
N PRO A 98 5.60 4.82 14.78
CA PRO A 98 4.96 6.13 14.62
C PRO A 98 3.48 5.99 14.28
N TYR A 99 2.65 6.85 14.86
CA TYR A 99 1.20 6.92 14.63
C TYR A 99 0.39 5.68 15.07
N ALA A 100 1.02 4.68 15.70
CA ALA A 100 0.30 3.56 16.28
C ALA A 100 -0.53 4.02 17.49
N THR A 101 -1.86 3.97 17.35
CA THR A 101 -2.80 4.26 18.44
C THR A 101 -3.21 2.99 19.19
N ARG A 102 -3.14 1.85 18.52
CA ARG A 102 -3.53 0.54 19.05
C ARG A 102 -2.73 -0.56 18.38
N VAL A 103 -2.32 -1.56 19.15
CA VAL A 103 -1.71 -2.80 18.64
C VAL A 103 -2.42 -4.00 19.24
N ASP A 104 -3.07 -4.76 18.36
CA ASP A 104 -3.71 -6.02 18.73
C ASP A 104 -2.88 -7.21 18.28
N SER A 105 -2.73 -8.19 19.18
CA SER A 105 -2.09 -9.46 18.85
C SER A 105 -2.65 -10.57 19.73
N LEU A 106 -2.35 -11.81 19.36
CA LEU A 106 -2.78 -12.98 20.12
C LEU A 106 -2.27 -12.97 21.58
N THR A 107 -1.15 -12.28 21.83
CA THR A 107 -0.52 -12.18 23.16
C THR A 107 -1.01 -10.99 23.99
N ASN A 108 -1.77 -10.05 23.40
CA ASN A 108 -2.30 -8.85 24.07
C ASN A 108 -3.82 -8.75 23.91
N TYR A 109 -4.51 -9.89 23.91
CA TYR A 109 -5.97 -9.91 23.85
C TYR A 109 -6.53 -9.32 25.15
N GLN A 110 -7.62 -8.54 25.04
CA GLN A 110 -8.29 -8.01 26.22
C GLN A 110 -8.87 -9.17 27.04
N TYR A 111 -8.42 -9.27 28.29
CA TYR A 111 -8.93 -10.24 29.24
C TYR A 111 -9.68 -9.48 30.33
N SER A 112 -10.90 -9.06 30.01
CA SER A 112 -11.81 -8.49 30.98
C SER A 112 -12.85 -9.52 31.39
N ARG A 113 -13.15 -9.59 32.68
CA ARG A 113 -14.21 -10.42 33.27
C ARG A 113 -15.04 -9.58 34.22
N ALA A 114 -16.35 -9.81 34.22
CA ALA A 114 -17.20 -9.28 35.27
C ALA A 114 -17.03 -10.11 36.55
N SER A 115 -16.85 -9.44 37.67
CA SER A 115 -16.99 -10.00 39.01
C SER A 115 -18.05 -9.19 39.74
N ASP A 116 -19.22 -9.80 39.95
CA ASP A 116 -20.42 -9.11 40.45
C ASP A 116 -20.83 -7.97 39.49
N ASP A 117 -20.95 -6.73 39.97
CA ASP A 117 -21.25 -5.54 39.14
C ASP A 117 -20.00 -4.80 38.61
N GLU A 118 -18.78 -5.29 38.90
CA GLU A 118 -17.54 -4.67 38.45
C GLU A 118 -16.88 -5.42 37.28
N LEU A 119 -16.38 -4.67 36.30
CA LEU A 119 -15.49 -5.18 35.24
C LEU A 119 -14.04 -5.14 35.74
N ILE A 120 -13.38 -6.30 35.74
CA ILE A 120 -11.96 -6.50 36.06
C ILE A 120 -11.20 -6.86 34.80
#